data_AF-A0A9E5QJH0-F1
#
_entry.id   AF-A0A9E5QJH0-F1
#
_cell.length_a   1.000
_cell.length_b   1.000
_cell.length_c   1.000
_cell.angle_alpha   90.00
_cell.angle_beta   90.00
_cell.angle_gamma   90.00
#
_symmetry.space_group_name_H-M   'P 1'
#
loop_
_entity.id
_entity.type
_entity.pdbx_description
1 polymer ?
#
loop_
_entity_poly.entity_id
_entity_poly.type
_entity_poly.pdbx_seq_one_letter_code
_entity_poly.pdbx_strand_id
1 'polypeptide(L)'
;KLLVEGHRLNPDWVRIDRGQSITIQNNEDQAVVVVNNSTGMNWSLSAGTQESITFADTGIYQFFVETDSQTRSSFVIVEPVEDLP
;
A
#
# COMPACT_ATOMS: atom_id res chain seq x y z
N LYS A 1 10.02 -1.74 -1.23
CA LYS A 1 9.78 -0.56 -0.37
C LYS A 1 9.04 0.48 -1.20
N LEU A 2 7.96 1.06 -0.67
CA LEU A 2 7.20 2.15 -1.28
C LEU A 2 7.36 3.40 -0.42
N LEU A 3 7.48 4.56 -1.06
CA LEU A 3 7.52 5.85 -0.38
C LEU A 3 6.18 6.57 -0.58
N VAL A 4 5.71 7.28 0.43
CA VAL A 4 4.67 8.30 0.24
C VAL A 4 5.35 9.57 -0.27
N GLU A 5 4.90 10.06 -1.42
CA GLU A 5 5.40 11.29 -2.04
C GLU A 5 4.19 12.18 -2.40
N GLY A 6 4.03 13.25 -1.62
CA GLY A 6 2.87 14.14 -1.68
C GLY A 6 1.55 13.40 -1.45
N HIS A 7 0.85 13.10 -2.54
CA HIS A 7 -0.50 12.51 -2.48
C HIS A 7 -0.54 11.07 -3.01
N ARG A 8 0.59 10.39 -3.25
CA ARG A 8 0.61 9.04 -3.84
C ARG A 8 1.70 8.17 -3.22
N LEU A 9 1.61 6.86 -3.46
CA LEU A 9 2.77 5.98 -3.31
C LEU A 9 3.68 6.11 -4.53
N ASN A 10 4.98 5.95 -4.31
CA ASN A 10 5.98 5.83 -5.36
C ASN A 10 6.68 4.46 -5.28
N PRO A 11 6.59 3.61 -6.32
CA PRO A 11 5.74 3.77 -7.51
C PRO A 11 4.22 3.77 -7.22
N ASP A 12 3.44 4.37 -8.13
CA ASP A 12 1.97 4.49 -8.03
C ASP A 12 1.24 3.15 -8.16
N TRP A 13 1.94 2.15 -8.72
CA TRP A 13 1.51 0.76 -8.66
C TRP A 13 2.71 -0.18 -8.62
N VAL A 14 2.52 -1.35 -7.99
CA VAL A 14 3.54 -2.41 -7.93
C VAL A 14 2.89 -3.78 -7.98
N ARG A 15 3.61 -4.77 -8.52
CA ARG A 15 3.26 -6.20 -8.46
C ARG A 15 4.16 -6.92 -7.48
N ILE A 16 3.58 -7.79 -6.66
CA ILE A 16 4.29 -8.64 -5.69
C ILE A 16 3.66 -10.04 -5.66
N ASP A 17 4.39 -11.00 -5.13
CA ASP A 17 3.87 -12.35 -4.94
C ASP A 17 3.06 -12.45 -3.63
N ARG A 18 2.05 -13.33 -3.61
CA ARG A 18 1.31 -13.68 -2.39
C ARG A 18 2.27 -14.12 -1.28
N GLY A 19 2.08 -13.56 -0.10
CA GLY A 19 2.93 -13.81 1.07
C GLY A 19 4.16 -12.91 1.15
N GLN A 20 4.46 -12.10 0.13
CA GLN A 20 5.50 -11.08 0.25
C GLN A 20 5.04 -9.91 1.12
N SER A 21 6.01 -9.29 1.78
CA SER A 21 5.81 -8.06 2.53
C SER A 21 6.32 -6.85 1.74
N ILE A 22 5.58 -5.75 1.82
CA ILE A 22 6.08 -4.44 1.38
C ILE A 22 6.29 -3.55 2.60
N THR A 23 7.39 -2.81 2.63
CA THR A 23 7.57 -1.71 3.57
C THR A 23 7.08 -0.43 2.94
N ILE A 24 6.18 0.28 3.61
CA ILE A 24 5.71 1.61 3.25
C ILE A 24 6.31 2.60 4.24
N GLN A 25 6.97 3.64 3.73
CA GLN A 25 7.51 4.72 4.52
C GLN A 25 6.81 6.02 4.16
N ASN A 26 6.20 6.66 5.14
CA ASN A 26 5.55 7.94 5.00
C ASN A 26 6.43 9.03 5.60
N ASN A 27 7.15 9.76 4.74
CA ASN A 27 7.99 10.87 5.16
C ASN A 27 7.27 12.22 5.12
N GLU A 28 6.00 12.22 4.72
CA GLU A 28 5.20 13.44 4.68
C GLU A 28 4.79 13.83 6.10
N ASP A 29 4.63 15.13 6.31
CA ASP A 29 4.27 15.70 7.61
C ASP A 29 2.76 15.56 7.93
N GLN A 30 1.93 15.38 6.90
CA GLN A 30 0.47 15.41 7.01
C GLN A 30 -0.26 14.29 6.27
N ALA A 31 0.41 13.54 5.41
CA ALA A 31 -0.28 12.49 4.65
C ALA A 31 -0.61 11.30 5.55
N VAL A 32 -1.78 10.71 5.37
CA VAL A 32 -2.15 9.42 5.97
C VAL A 32 -2.39 8.42 4.85
N VAL A 33 -1.82 7.23 4.96
CA VAL A 33 -2.10 6.14 4.01
C VAL A 33 -3.16 5.25 4.63
N VAL A 34 -4.22 4.94 3.88
CA VAL A 34 -5.31 4.06 4.30
C VAL A 34 -5.48 2.95 3.27
N VAL A 35 -5.62 1.72 3.74
CA VAL A 35 -6.08 0.59 2.93
C VAL A 35 -7.45 0.22 3.41
N ASN A 36 -8.39 0.20 2.46
CA ASN A 36 -9.69 -0.40 2.63
C ASN A 36 -9.94 -1.24 1.37
N ASN A 37 -9.97 -2.57 1.52
CA ASN A 37 -10.21 -3.46 0.40
C ASN A 37 -11.47 -4.31 0.62
N SER A 38 -11.96 -4.91 -0.46
CA SER A 38 -13.16 -5.77 -0.44
C SER A 38 -12.99 -7.04 0.40
N THR A 39 -11.77 -7.40 0.80
CA THR A 39 -11.51 -8.54 1.70
C THR A 39 -11.56 -8.15 3.18
N GLY A 40 -11.91 -6.90 3.51
CA GLY A 40 -12.08 -6.42 4.89
C GLY A 40 -10.77 -6.03 5.58
N MET A 41 -9.68 -5.87 4.83
CA MET A 41 -8.44 -5.33 5.37
C MET A 41 -8.63 -3.84 5.68
N ASN A 42 -8.54 -3.49 6.96
CA ASN A 42 -8.49 -2.13 7.45
C ASN A 42 -7.10 -1.88 8.03
N TRP A 43 -6.31 -1.04 7.37
CA TRP A 43 -4.97 -0.67 7.82
C TRP A 43 -4.70 0.79 7.50
N SER A 44 -3.91 1.46 8.35
CA SER A 44 -3.54 2.87 8.15
C SER A 44 -2.12 3.15 8.62
N LEU A 45 -1.44 4.08 7.96
CA LEU A 45 -0.11 4.58 8.31
C LEU A 45 -0.14 6.10 8.46
N SER A 46 0.19 6.56 9.66
CA SER A 46 0.31 7.98 9.99
C SER A 46 1.47 8.67 9.25
N ALA A 47 1.45 10.00 9.24
CA ALA A 47 2.56 10.84 8.83
C ALA A 47 3.83 10.54 9.64
N GLY A 48 5.00 10.60 9.00
CA GLY A 48 6.31 10.40 9.63
C GLY A 48 6.63 8.97 10.08
N THR A 49 5.82 7.96 9.77
CA THR A 49 6.02 6.58 10.21
C THR A 49 6.38 5.62 9.08
N GLN A 50 6.82 4.41 9.45
CA GLN A 50 7.13 3.33 8.52
C GLN A 50 6.59 2.01 9.07
N GLU A 51 5.93 1.23 8.21
CA GLU A 51 5.47 -0.10 8.56
C GLU A 51 5.64 -1.08 7.40
N SER A 52 5.61 -2.38 7.73
CA SER A 52 5.61 -3.46 6.76
C SER A 52 4.26 -4.18 6.76
N ILE A 53 3.71 -4.40 5.58
CA ILE A 53 2.44 -5.09 5.36
C ILE A 53 2.72 -6.40 4.63
N THR A 54 2.15 -7.50 5.09
CA THR A 54 2.16 -8.79 4.40
C THR A 54 0.78 -9.08 3.82
N PHE A 55 0.73 -9.49 2.56
CA PHE A 55 -0.52 -9.81 1.88
C PHE A 55 -0.71 -11.32 1.81
N ALA A 56 -1.68 -11.83 2.58
CA ALA A 56 -1.99 -13.26 2.65
C ALA A 56 -2.78 -13.76 1.43
N ASP A 57 -3.54 -12.88 0.78
CA ASP A 57 -4.44 -13.21 -0.32
C ASP A 57 -3.99 -12.54 -1.62
N THR A 58 -4.32 -13.15 -2.75
CA THR A 58 -4.14 -12.53 -4.07
C THR A 58 -5.22 -11.50 -4.32
N GLY A 59 -4.88 -10.42 -5.04
CA GLY A 59 -5.85 -9.41 -5.43
C GLY A 59 -5.23 -8.06 -5.71
N ILE A 60 -6.09 -7.06 -5.96
CA ILE A 60 -5.67 -5.68 -6.12
C ILE A 60 -6.03 -4.92 -4.84
N TYR A 61 -5.01 -4.41 -4.16
CA TYR A 61 -5.13 -3.62 -2.95
C TYR A 61 -5.00 -2.14 -3.32
N GLN A 62 -6.05 -1.38 -3.05
CA GLN A 62 -6.07 0.06 -3.28
C GLN A 62 -5.61 0.77 -2.00
N PHE A 63 -4.58 1.58 -2.13
CA PHE A 63 -4.05 2.45 -1.08
C PHE A 63 -4.52 3.86 -1.35
N PHE A 64 -5.18 4.49 -0.39
CA PHE A 64 -5.54 5.90 -0.42
C PHE A 64 -4.49 6.68 0.34
N VAL A 65 -3.91 7.69 -0.29
CA VAL A 65 -3.07 8.68 0.39
C VAL A 65 -3.92 9.93 0.54
N GLU A 66 -4.24 10.25 1.79
CA GLU A 66 -5.11 11.34 2.20
C GLU A 66 -4.27 12.49 2.77
N THR A 67 -4.49 13.69 2.26
CA THR A 67 -3.99 14.94 2.83
C THR A 67 -5.18 15.87 3.11
N ASP A 68 -4.96 16.98 3.81
CA ASP A 68 -6.00 17.98 4.12
C ASP A 68 -6.74 18.51 2.88
N SER A 69 -6.12 18.42 1.69
CA SER A 69 -6.63 19.02 0.45
C SER A 69 -7.00 18.00 -0.63
N GLN A 70 -6.50 16.77 -0.57
CA GLN A 70 -6.69 15.80 -1.65
C GLN A 70 -6.51 14.36 -1.18
N THR A 71 -7.28 13.46 -1.80
CA THR A 71 -7.07 12.01 -1.75
C THR A 71 -6.71 11.50 -3.14
N ARG A 72 -5.65 10.69 -3.26
CA ARG A 72 -5.41 9.87 -4.47
C ARG A 72 -5.23 8.41 -4.10
N SER A 73 -5.27 7.57 -5.13
CA SER A 73 -5.11 6.14 -4.98
C SER A 73 -3.88 5.63 -5.72
N SER A 74 -3.20 4.69 -5.09
CA SER A 74 -2.13 3.86 -5.63
C SER A 74 -2.49 2.39 -5.44
N PHE A 75 -1.81 1.47 -6.14
CA PHE A 75 -2.24 0.06 -6.20
C PHE A 75 -1.11 -0.94 -5.93
N VAL A 76 -1.39 -1.94 -5.11
CA VAL A 76 -0.53 -3.11 -4.97
C VAL A 76 -1.29 -4.31 -5.55
N ILE A 77 -0.72 -4.93 -6.57
CA ILE A 77 -1.28 -6.10 -7.23
C ILE A 77 -0.54 -7.32 -6.69
N VAL A 78 -1.26 -8.19 -5.98
CA VAL A 78 -0.72 -9.41 -5.38
C VAL A 78 -1.10 -10.58 -6.26
N GLU A 79 -0.08 -11.16 -6.90
CA GLU A 79 -0.21 -12.28 -7.83
C GLU A 79 0.02 -13.61 -7.11
N PRO A 80 -0.59 -14.72 -7.56
CA PRO A 80 -0.29 -16.05 -7.02
C PRO A 80 1.19 -16.38 -7.24
N VAL A 81 1.79 -17.11 -6.30
CA VAL A 81 3.11 -17.69 -6.51
C VAL A 81 2.98 -18.75 -7.60
N GLU A 82 3.84 -18.73 -8.62
CA GLU A 82 3.92 -19.84 -9.57
C GLU A 82 4.31 -21.10 -8.79
N ASP A 83 3.38 -22.06 -8.70
CA ASP A 83 3.74 -23.42 -8.31
C ASP A 83 4.61 -23.97 -9.45
N LEU A 84 5.92 -23.90 -9.27
CA LEU A 84 6.85 -24.55 -10.19
C LEU A 84 6.55 -26.06 -10.18
N PRO A 85 6.32 -26.68 -11.36
CA PRO A 85 5.97 -28.09 -11.47
C PRO A 85 7.08 -29.04 -10.98
#